data_AF-A0A1C5WHC7-F1
#
_entry.id   AF-A0A1C5WHC7-F1
#
_cell.length_a   1.000
_cell.length_b   1.000
_cell.length_c   1.000
_cell.angle_alpha   90.00
_cell.angle_beta   90.00
_cell.angle_gamma   90.00
#
_symmetry.space_group_name_H-M   'P 1'
#
loop_
_entity.id
_entity.type
_entity.pdbx_description
1 polymer ?
#
loop_
_entity_poly.entity_id
_entity_poly.type
_entity_poly.pdbx_seq_one_letter_code
_entity_poly.pdbx_strand_id
1 'polypeptide(L)'
;MEYIEIDFDCGLSLKDSIKLLHSKAEATGKKYFGEFNGHKLTSDMTVDEAYIKCTGKTFKEFKNEQEKMRQDLIRREEEHKKKIPELTKYWIKEGHKVLSQDKWDEWDRCVPIRLDDLYEGMELGQCLDIIKIVKDDSIAAGIKVMKNQGHSGMSWGLMKSMIYTFCDCGKEFIEALDNM
;
A
#
# COMPACT_ATOMS: atom_id res chain seq x y z
N MET A 1 40.98 -9.91 15.83
CA MET A 1 40.96 -8.82 14.84
C MET A 1 39.62 -8.13 14.96
N GLU A 2 39.64 -6.83 15.20
CA GLU A 2 38.44 -6.01 15.38
C GLU A 2 37.87 -5.62 14.02
N TYR A 3 36.53 -5.62 13.91
CA TYR A 3 35.85 -5.26 12.67
C TYR A 3 35.68 -3.73 12.58
N ILE A 4 35.94 -3.16 11.42
CA ILE A 4 35.69 -1.74 11.13
C ILE A 4 34.23 -1.58 10.68
N GLU A 5 33.49 -0.74 11.38
CA GLU A 5 32.12 -0.39 11.02
C GLU A 5 32.07 0.51 9.79
N ILE A 6 31.09 0.27 8.92
CA ILE A 6 30.72 1.17 7.83
C ILE A 6 29.20 1.31 7.78
N ASP A 7 28.77 2.49 7.37
CA ASP A 7 27.37 2.73 7.04
C ASP A 7 27.05 2.29 5.61
N PHE A 8 25.85 1.74 5.41
CA PHE A 8 25.32 1.49 4.08
C PHE A 8 24.49 2.67 3.62
N ASP A 9 24.77 3.16 2.41
CA ASP A 9 23.93 4.15 1.73
C ASP A 9 22.48 3.67 1.60
N CYS A 10 21.54 4.62 1.68
CA CYS A 10 20.12 4.34 1.49
C CYS A 10 19.86 3.76 0.10
N GLY A 11 19.11 2.65 0.04
CA GLY A 11 18.73 1.99 -1.22
C GLY A 11 19.69 0.88 -1.68
N LEU A 12 20.78 0.62 -0.95
CA LEU A 12 21.61 -0.56 -1.20
C LEU A 12 20.81 -1.85 -1.01
N SER A 13 20.99 -2.79 -1.93
CA SER A 13 20.46 -4.14 -1.78
C SER A 13 21.36 -4.97 -0.84
N LEU A 14 20.79 -5.98 -0.18
CA LEU A 14 21.56 -6.89 0.68
C LEU A 14 22.77 -7.51 -0.06
N LYS A 15 22.59 -7.87 -1.34
CA LYS A 15 23.67 -8.38 -2.19
C LYS A 15 24.77 -7.35 -2.40
N ASP A 16 24.41 -6.09 -2.63
CA ASP A 16 25.39 -5.03 -2.89
C ASP A 16 26.08 -4.56 -1.62
N SER A 17 25.39 -4.57 -0.47
CA SER A 17 26.00 -4.36 0.85
C SER A 17 27.10 -5.40 1.14
N ILE A 18 26.87 -6.67 0.83
CA ILE A 18 27.90 -7.72 0.98
C ILE A 18 29.07 -7.51 0.02
N LYS A 19 28.82 -7.20 -1.25
CA LYS A 19 29.90 -6.87 -2.20
C LYS A 19 30.74 -5.67 -1.76
N LEU A 20 30.11 -4.65 -1.17
CA LEU A 20 30.81 -3.48 -0.65
C LEU A 20 31.77 -3.87 0.49
N LEU A 21 31.29 -4.71 1.42
CA LEU A 21 32.12 -5.23 2.51
C LEU A 21 33.29 -6.08 1.98
N HIS A 22 33.05 -6.95 0.98
CA HIS A 22 34.10 -7.73 0.32
C HIS A 22 35.14 -6.83 -0.35
N SER A 23 34.69 -5.87 -1.15
CA SER A 23 35.58 -4.95 -1.86
C SER A 23 36.48 -4.14 -0.91
N LYS A 24 35.93 -3.65 0.21
CA LYS A 24 36.73 -2.94 1.22
C LYS A 24 37.73 -3.86 1.94
N ALA A 25 37.32 -5.08 2.26
CA ALA A 25 38.18 -6.06 2.89
C ALA A 25 39.36 -6.45 1.98
N GLU A 26 39.09 -6.72 0.70
CA GLU A 26 40.11 -7.03 -0.32
C GLU A 26 41.08 -5.87 -0.52
N ALA A 27 40.59 -4.63 -0.59
CA ALA A 27 41.42 -3.45 -0.84
C ALA A 27 42.35 -3.07 0.32
N THR A 28 42.00 -3.45 1.55
CA THR A 28 42.72 -2.99 2.75
C THR A 28 43.33 -4.11 3.59
N GLY A 29 42.95 -5.36 3.34
CA GLY A 29 43.29 -6.52 4.17
C GLY A 29 42.64 -6.50 5.55
N LYS A 30 41.63 -5.65 5.80
CA LYS A 30 40.94 -5.52 7.09
C LYS A 30 39.55 -6.15 7.06
N LYS A 31 38.97 -6.38 8.23
CA LYS A 31 37.59 -6.91 8.36
C LYS A 31 36.60 -5.78 8.55
N TYR A 32 35.46 -5.85 7.88
CA TYR A 32 34.42 -4.81 7.92
C TYR A 32 33.06 -5.36 8.33
N PHE A 33 32.23 -4.53 8.93
CA PHE A 33 30.83 -4.84 9.19
C PHE A 33 29.93 -3.62 8.96
N GLY A 34 28.64 -3.86 8.74
CA GLY A 34 27.61 -2.82 8.69
C GLY A 34 26.24 -3.39 9.08
N GLU A 35 25.29 -2.52 9.37
CA GLU A 35 23.94 -2.91 9.78
C GLU A 35 22.94 -2.79 8.62
N PHE A 36 22.20 -3.86 8.35
CA PHE A 36 21.18 -3.92 7.30
C PHE A 36 19.85 -4.39 7.89
N ASN A 37 18.84 -3.52 7.92
CA ASN A 37 17.51 -3.82 8.48
C ASN A 37 17.56 -4.45 9.88
N GLY A 38 18.42 -3.96 10.78
CA GLY A 38 18.60 -4.51 12.13
C GLY A 38 19.52 -5.72 12.22
N HIS A 39 20.12 -6.17 11.11
CA HIS A 39 21.05 -7.31 11.08
C HIS A 39 22.48 -6.87 10.79
N LYS A 40 23.41 -7.28 11.66
CA LYS A 40 24.85 -7.10 11.43
C LYS A 40 25.37 -8.04 10.33
N LEU A 41 25.87 -7.46 9.25
CA LEU A 41 26.55 -8.12 8.14
C LEU A 41 28.06 -7.93 8.27
N THR A 42 28.85 -8.94 7.88
CA THR A 42 30.32 -8.87 7.96
C THR A 42 30.97 -9.23 6.64
N SER A 43 32.19 -8.74 6.41
CA SER A 43 33.00 -9.03 5.22
C SER A 43 33.37 -10.51 5.05
N ASP A 44 33.25 -11.31 6.12
CA ASP A 44 33.51 -12.74 6.09
C ASP A 44 32.28 -13.55 5.62
N MET A 45 31.09 -12.93 5.56
CA MET A 45 29.87 -13.61 5.12
C MET A 45 29.83 -13.75 3.60
N THR A 46 29.35 -14.88 3.13
CA THR A 46 28.87 -15.06 1.76
C THR A 46 27.54 -14.34 1.57
N VAL A 47 27.15 -14.15 0.30
CA VAL A 47 25.84 -13.58 -0.04
C VAL A 47 24.72 -14.46 0.52
N ASP A 48 24.81 -15.79 0.41
CA ASP A 48 23.75 -16.67 0.89
C ASP A 48 23.62 -16.65 2.42
N GLU A 49 24.73 -16.62 3.17
CA GLU A 49 24.68 -16.49 4.64
C GLU A 49 23.99 -15.19 5.07
N ALA A 50 24.27 -14.08 4.38
CA ALA A 50 23.61 -12.80 4.64
C ALA A 50 22.10 -12.86 4.34
N TYR A 51 21.71 -13.45 3.21
CA TYR A 51 20.30 -13.63 2.85
C TYR A 51 19.56 -14.54 3.83
N ILE A 52 20.17 -15.65 4.25
CA ILE A 52 19.59 -16.54 5.26
C ILE A 52 19.44 -15.80 6.59
N LYS A 53 20.44 -15.00 6.99
CA LYS A 53 20.40 -14.23 8.23
C LYS A 53 19.28 -13.18 8.25
N CYS A 54 19.07 -12.46 7.15
CA CYS A 54 18.08 -11.37 7.09
C CYS A 54 16.66 -11.85 6.70
N THR A 55 16.54 -12.96 5.96
CA THR A 55 15.27 -13.35 5.34
C THR A 55 14.88 -14.81 5.56
N GLY A 56 15.79 -15.64 6.11
CA GLY A 56 15.60 -17.08 6.27
C GLY A 56 15.72 -17.89 4.98
N LYS A 57 16.14 -17.27 3.87
CA LYS A 57 16.19 -17.86 2.51
C LYS A 57 17.55 -17.63 1.89
N THR A 58 18.00 -18.51 1.00
CA THR A 58 19.16 -18.26 0.12
C THR A 58 18.84 -17.14 -0.87
N PHE A 59 19.88 -16.57 -1.50
CA PHE A 59 19.70 -15.56 -2.55
C PHE A 59 18.81 -16.06 -3.69
N LYS A 60 19.01 -17.33 -4.09
CA LYS A 60 18.23 -17.96 -5.18
C LYS A 60 16.77 -18.14 -4.80
N GLU A 61 16.48 -18.61 -3.59
CA GLU A 61 15.10 -18.78 -3.11
C GLU A 61 14.38 -17.44 -3.00
N PHE A 62 15.04 -16.43 -2.42
CA PHE A 62 14.50 -15.07 -2.33
C PHE A 62 14.18 -14.51 -3.72
N LYS A 63 15.09 -14.66 -4.68
CA LYS A 63 14.86 -14.22 -6.08
C LYS A 63 13.69 -14.94 -6.73
N ASN A 64 13.57 -16.26 -6.56
CA ASN A 64 12.49 -17.04 -7.14
C ASN A 64 11.12 -16.65 -6.57
N GLU A 65 11.05 -16.38 -5.26
CA GLU A 65 9.82 -15.93 -4.62
C GLU A 65 9.42 -14.52 -5.07
N GLN A 66 10.38 -13.59 -5.17
CA GLN A 66 10.15 -12.26 -5.72
C GLN A 66 9.60 -12.33 -7.15
N GLU A 67 10.14 -13.22 -7.98
CA GLU A 67 9.62 -13.42 -9.33
C GLU A 67 8.19 -13.98 -9.33
N LYS A 68 7.90 -14.97 -8.48
CA LYS A 68 6.53 -15.51 -8.35
C LYS A 68 5.54 -14.43 -7.92
N MET A 69 5.88 -13.65 -6.90
CA MET A 69 5.05 -12.54 -6.43
C MET A 69 4.79 -11.51 -7.52
N ARG A 70 5.82 -11.20 -8.34
CA ARG A 70 5.68 -10.30 -9.49
C ARG A 70 4.71 -10.85 -10.54
N GLN A 71 4.85 -12.12 -10.90
CA GLN A 71 3.95 -12.75 -11.89
C GLN A 71 2.52 -12.86 -11.37
N ASP A 72 2.34 -13.18 -10.07
CA ASP A 72 1.02 -13.23 -9.44
C ASP A 72 0.38 -11.83 -9.35
N LEU A 73 1.17 -10.78 -9.13
CA LEU A 73 0.67 -9.40 -9.18
C LEU A 73 0.20 -9.03 -10.59
N ILE A 74 1.05 -9.24 -11.61
CA ILE A 74 0.70 -8.97 -13.02
C ILE A 74 -0.58 -9.71 -13.41
N ARG A 75 -0.68 -11.00 -13.07
CA ARG A 75 -1.88 -11.81 -13.34
C ARG A 75 -3.13 -11.20 -12.70
N ARG A 76 -3.06 -10.82 -11.41
CA ARG A 76 -4.19 -10.23 -10.69
C ARG A 76 -4.61 -8.89 -11.30
N GLU A 77 -3.65 -8.03 -11.63
CA GLU A 77 -3.92 -6.74 -12.28
C GLU A 77 -4.60 -6.93 -13.65
N GLU A 78 -4.12 -7.88 -14.47
CA GLU A 78 -4.74 -8.19 -15.76
C GLU A 78 -6.15 -8.77 -15.61
N GLU A 79 -6.36 -9.66 -14.65
CA GLU A 79 -7.68 -10.24 -14.34
C GLU A 79 -8.65 -9.16 -13.85
N HIS A 80 -8.19 -8.23 -13.02
CA HIS A 80 -8.99 -7.11 -12.53
C HIS A 80 -9.35 -6.14 -13.66
N LYS A 81 -8.38 -5.74 -14.49
CA LYS A 81 -8.60 -4.86 -15.65
C LYS A 81 -9.68 -5.39 -16.60
N LYS A 82 -9.74 -6.70 -16.80
CA LYS A 82 -10.79 -7.34 -17.60
C LYS A 82 -12.18 -7.22 -16.98
N LYS A 83 -12.29 -7.11 -15.66
CA LYS A 83 -13.55 -6.97 -14.91
C LYS A 83 -14.01 -5.51 -14.78
N ILE A 84 -13.13 -4.53 -14.97
CA ILE A 84 -13.46 -3.09 -14.83
C ILE A 84 -14.75 -2.71 -15.59
N PRO A 85 -15.01 -3.13 -16.84
CA PRO A 85 -16.25 -2.76 -17.53
C PRO A 85 -17.52 -3.26 -16.84
N GLU A 86 -17.49 -4.45 -16.25
CA GLU A 86 -18.63 -5.03 -15.52
C GLU A 86 -18.78 -4.38 -14.14
N LEU A 87 -17.67 -4.21 -13.43
CA LEU A 87 -17.63 -3.53 -12.13
C LEU A 87 -18.06 -2.07 -12.23
N THR A 88 -17.72 -1.39 -13.32
CA THR A 88 -18.14 0.00 -13.57
C THR A 88 -19.65 0.09 -13.61
N LYS A 89 -20.32 -0.78 -14.40
CA LYS A 89 -21.79 -0.82 -14.47
C LYS A 89 -22.42 -1.13 -13.11
N TYR A 90 -21.81 -2.06 -12.36
CA TYR A 90 -22.27 -2.42 -11.03
C TYR A 90 -22.20 -1.23 -10.06
N TRP A 91 -21.03 -0.60 -9.92
CA TRP A 91 -20.82 0.47 -8.95
C TRP A 91 -21.57 1.75 -9.30
N ILE A 92 -21.75 2.07 -10.58
CA ILE A 92 -22.65 3.14 -11.02
C ILE A 92 -24.07 2.89 -10.50
N LYS A 93 -24.59 1.68 -10.77
CA LYS A 93 -25.93 1.30 -10.32
C LYS A 93 -26.07 1.32 -8.79
N GLU A 94 -25.09 0.83 -8.06
CA GLU A 94 -25.13 0.86 -6.59
C GLU A 94 -25.03 2.28 -6.04
N GLY A 95 -24.22 3.15 -6.63
CA GLY A 95 -24.16 4.56 -6.25
C GLY A 95 -25.49 5.26 -6.47
N HIS A 96 -26.15 5.07 -7.61
CA HIS A 96 -27.44 5.71 -7.90
C HIS A 96 -28.57 5.30 -6.96
N LYS A 97 -28.45 4.17 -6.24
CA LYS A 97 -29.42 3.79 -5.20
C LYS A 97 -29.26 4.58 -3.90
N VAL A 98 -28.06 5.10 -3.65
CA VAL A 98 -27.66 5.67 -2.35
C VAL A 98 -27.49 7.19 -2.46
N LEU A 99 -26.90 7.66 -3.55
CA LEU A 99 -26.52 9.05 -3.77
C LEU A 99 -27.70 9.85 -4.31
N SER A 100 -27.73 11.13 -3.94
CA SER A 100 -28.62 12.13 -4.50
C SER A 100 -28.34 12.36 -5.99
N GLN A 101 -29.39 12.68 -6.76
CA GLN A 101 -29.32 12.71 -8.23
C GLN A 101 -28.32 13.74 -8.77
N ASP A 102 -28.10 14.85 -8.06
CA ASP A 102 -27.11 15.88 -8.39
C ASP A 102 -25.66 15.39 -8.30
N LYS A 103 -25.42 14.19 -7.74
CA LYS A 103 -24.10 13.58 -7.59
C LYS A 103 -23.80 12.50 -8.63
N TRP A 104 -24.81 12.06 -9.39
CA TRP A 104 -24.71 10.91 -10.29
C TRP A 104 -23.65 11.09 -11.37
N ASP A 105 -23.60 12.25 -12.03
CA ASP A 105 -22.63 12.51 -13.10
C ASP A 105 -21.18 12.43 -12.60
N GLU A 106 -20.91 12.96 -11.40
CA GLU A 106 -19.58 12.91 -10.80
C GLU A 106 -19.23 11.51 -10.30
N TRP A 107 -20.23 10.77 -9.79
CA TRP A 107 -20.05 9.37 -9.40
C TRP A 107 -19.71 8.50 -10.62
N ASP A 108 -20.47 8.61 -11.70
CA ASP A 108 -20.29 7.86 -12.93
C ASP A 108 -18.92 8.12 -13.57
N ARG A 109 -18.45 9.37 -13.49
CA ARG A 109 -17.10 9.75 -13.93
C ARG A 109 -16.01 9.16 -13.02
N CYS A 110 -16.25 9.12 -11.71
CA CYS A 110 -15.27 8.69 -10.71
C CYS A 110 -15.08 7.16 -10.70
N VAL A 111 -16.16 6.38 -10.82
CA VAL A 111 -16.15 4.90 -10.70
C VAL A 111 -15.08 4.22 -11.55
N PRO A 112 -14.99 4.41 -12.88
CA PRO A 112 -14.00 3.71 -13.69
C PRO A 112 -12.56 4.13 -13.35
N ILE A 113 -12.35 5.38 -12.91
CA ILE A 113 -11.03 5.87 -12.49
C ILE A 113 -10.58 5.17 -11.20
N ARG A 114 -11.50 5.03 -10.25
CA ARG A 114 -11.29 4.33 -8.98
C ARG A 114 -11.02 2.85 -9.17
N LEU A 115 -11.75 2.21 -10.09
CA LEU A 115 -11.53 0.80 -10.41
C LEU A 115 -10.18 0.51 -11.07
N ASP A 116 -9.55 1.49 -11.74
CA ASP A 116 -8.24 1.34 -12.40
C ASP A 116 -7.08 1.90 -11.56
N ASP A 117 -7.34 2.34 -10.33
CA ASP A 117 -6.28 2.85 -9.44
C ASP A 117 -5.70 1.77 -8.51
N LEU A 118 -4.77 2.19 -7.65
CA LEU A 118 -4.04 1.32 -6.72
C LEU A 118 -4.94 0.51 -5.77
N TYR A 119 -6.14 1.02 -5.47
CA TYR A 119 -7.08 0.42 -4.52
C TYR A 119 -8.18 -0.40 -5.20
N GLU A 120 -8.16 -0.46 -6.54
CA GLU A 120 -9.05 -1.30 -7.35
C GLU A 120 -10.55 -1.07 -7.06
N GLY A 121 -10.92 0.15 -6.63
CA GLY A 121 -12.29 0.53 -6.32
C GLY A 121 -12.79 0.11 -4.92
N MET A 122 -11.93 -0.32 -4.01
CA MET A 122 -12.31 -0.70 -2.63
C MET A 122 -13.11 0.40 -1.93
N GLU A 123 -12.68 1.65 -2.11
CA GLU A 123 -13.26 2.85 -1.53
C GLU A 123 -14.68 3.15 -2.03
N LEU A 124 -15.07 2.65 -3.21
CA LEU A 124 -16.42 2.86 -3.74
C LEU A 124 -17.47 2.25 -2.80
N GLY A 125 -17.29 0.99 -2.42
CA GLY A 125 -18.19 0.31 -1.48
C GLY A 125 -18.14 0.92 -0.09
N GLN A 126 -16.94 1.18 0.42
CA GLN A 126 -16.73 1.78 1.73
C GLN A 126 -17.37 3.17 1.85
N CYS A 127 -17.30 3.98 0.79
CA CYS A 127 -17.92 5.29 0.73
C CYS A 127 -19.44 5.18 0.77
N LEU A 128 -20.03 4.31 -0.06
CA LEU A 128 -21.48 4.10 -0.06
C LEU A 128 -21.99 3.58 1.28
N ASP A 129 -21.27 2.69 1.94
CA ASP A 129 -21.68 2.16 3.25
C ASP A 129 -21.64 3.23 4.35
N ILE A 130 -20.63 4.11 4.35
CA ILE A 130 -20.62 5.26 5.27
C ILE A 130 -21.82 6.17 4.97
N ILE A 131 -22.08 6.49 3.70
CA ILE A 131 -23.18 7.39 3.33
C ILE A 131 -24.54 6.81 3.75
N LYS A 132 -24.76 5.50 3.58
CA LYS A 132 -25.98 4.82 4.08
C LYS A 132 -26.12 4.97 5.59
N ILE A 133 -25.06 4.68 6.34
CA ILE A 133 -25.08 4.78 7.82
C ILE A 133 -25.36 6.21 8.27
N VAL A 134 -24.80 7.21 7.59
CA VAL A 134 -25.06 8.62 7.92
C VAL A 134 -26.52 8.99 7.63
N LYS A 135 -27.13 8.44 6.57
CA LYS A 135 -28.54 8.65 6.25
C LYS A 135 -29.50 7.96 7.23
N ASP A 136 -29.13 6.76 7.69
CA ASP A 136 -29.99 5.91 8.52
C ASP A 136 -29.83 6.20 10.03
N ASP A 137 -28.66 6.69 10.45
CA ASP A 137 -28.31 6.92 11.86
C ASP A 137 -27.77 8.34 12.08
N SER A 138 -26.47 8.55 11.88
CA SER A 138 -25.81 9.81 12.23
C SER A 138 -24.41 9.94 11.64
N ILE A 139 -23.93 11.20 11.57
CA ILE A 139 -22.52 11.51 11.23
C ILE A 139 -21.55 10.78 12.17
N ALA A 140 -21.84 10.75 13.47
CA ALA A 140 -21.00 10.10 14.47
C ALA A 140 -20.87 8.59 14.21
N ALA A 141 -21.96 7.92 13.84
CA ALA A 141 -21.94 6.51 13.45
C ALA A 141 -21.10 6.27 12.18
N GLY A 142 -21.26 7.13 11.17
CA GLY A 142 -20.46 7.07 9.95
C GLY A 142 -18.96 7.29 10.19
N ILE A 143 -18.58 8.23 11.07
CA ILE A 143 -17.18 8.46 11.48
C ILE A 143 -16.60 7.22 12.15
N LYS A 144 -17.36 6.56 13.03
CA LYS A 144 -16.92 5.33 13.69
C LYS A 144 -16.63 4.23 12.66
N VAL A 145 -17.48 4.10 11.64
CA VAL A 145 -17.26 3.14 10.54
C VAL A 145 -16.00 3.49 9.77
N MET A 146 -15.84 4.76 9.38
CA MET A 146 -14.65 5.22 8.65
C MET A 146 -13.35 4.96 9.43
N LYS A 147 -13.31 5.26 10.74
CA LYS A 147 -12.14 5.00 11.62
C LYS A 147 -11.83 3.49 11.73
N ASN A 148 -12.84 2.63 11.65
CA ASN A 148 -12.68 1.19 11.75
C ASN A 148 -12.31 0.49 10.42
N GLN A 149 -12.32 1.19 9.29
CA GLN A 149 -11.96 0.62 7.98
C GLN A 149 -10.44 0.42 7.79
N GLY A 150 -9.60 0.90 8.72
CA GLY A 150 -8.16 0.60 8.72
C GLY A 150 -7.34 1.30 7.63
N HIS A 151 -7.75 2.50 7.23
CA HIS A 151 -7.12 3.26 6.16
C HIS A 151 -5.68 3.68 6.46
N SER A 152 -4.84 3.61 5.43
CA SER A 152 -3.54 4.30 5.39
C SER A 152 -3.73 5.82 5.28
N GLY A 153 -2.67 6.61 5.50
CA GLY A 153 -2.77 8.08 5.36
C GLY A 153 -3.25 8.54 3.98
N MET A 154 -2.84 7.86 2.90
CA MET A 154 -3.28 8.17 1.53
C MET A 154 -4.74 7.78 1.29
N SER A 155 -5.12 6.55 1.64
CA SER A 155 -6.51 6.09 1.47
C SER A 155 -7.48 6.86 2.38
N TRP A 156 -7.03 7.32 3.55
CA TRP A 156 -7.79 8.20 4.43
C TRP A 156 -8.12 9.54 3.76
N GLY A 157 -7.13 10.17 3.12
CA GLY A 157 -7.32 11.41 2.36
C GLY A 157 -8.30 11.24 1.20
N LEU A 158 -8.20 10.12 0.48
CA LEU A 158 -9.14 9.77 -0.60
C LEU A 158 -10.56 9.62 -0.06
N MET A 159 -10.75 8.86 1.01
CA MET A 159 -12.06 8.68 1.64
C MET A 159 -12.66 10.01 2.12
N LYS A 160 -11.86 10.89 2.74
CA LYS A 160 -12.32 12.24 3.09
C LYS A 160 -12.85 12.99 1.87
N SER A 161 -12.12 12.97 0.76
CA SER A 161 -12.55 13.64 -0.48
C SER A 161 -13.83 13.05 -1.05
N MET A 162 -13.95 11.72 -1.05
CA MET A 162 -15.16 11.04 -1.53
C MET A 162 -16.38 11.35 -0.65
N ILE A 163 -16.25 11.28 0.67
CA ILE A 163 -17.35 11.62 1.59
C ILE A 163 -17.74 13.09 1.46
N TYR A 164 -16.77 14.00 1.38
CA TYR A 164 -17.04 15.42 1.15
C TYR A 164 -17.85 15.66 -0.14
N THR A 165 -17.53 14.91 -1.20
CA THR A 165 -18.13 15.07 -2.52
C THR A 165 -19.52 14.44 -2.60
N PHE A 166 -19.67 13.21 -2.12
CA PHE A 166 -20.84 12.37 -2.38
C PHE A 166 -21.84 12.29 -1.22
N CYS A 167 -21.45 12.61 0.01
CA CYS A 167 -22.38 12.68 1.13
C CYS A 167 -23.10 14.03 1.13
N ASP A 168 -24.43 14.02 1.32
CA ASP A 168 -25.24 15.24 1.34
C ASP A 168 -24.81 16.20 2.48
N CYS A 169 -24.38 15.65 3.61
CA CYS A 169 -23.76 16.38 4.72
C CYS A 169 -22.23 16.22 4.76
N GLY A 170 -21.59 16.11 3.59
CA GLY A 170 -20.17 15.82 3.48
C GLY A 170 -19.27 16.86 4.16
N LYS A 171 -19.65 18.14 4.12
CA LYS A 171 -18.89 19.20 4.80
C LYS A 171 -18.95 19.05 6.32
N GLU A 172 -20.16 18.89 6.86
CA GLU A 172 -20.41 18.69 8.28
C GLU A 172 -19.75 17.41 8.78
N PHE A 173 -19.73 16.37 7.95
CA PHE A 173 -19.04 15.11 8.26
C PHE A 173 -17.53 15.33 8.45
N ILE A 174 -16.87 16.05 7.54
CA ILE A 174 -15.43 16.31 7.62
C ILE A 174 -15.11 17.23 8.80
N GLU A 175 -15.92 18.27 9.04
CA GLU A 175 -15.76 19.14 10.21
C GLU A 175 -15.90 18.35 11.51
N ALA A 176 -16.89 17.46 11.62
CA ALA A 176 -17.04 16.60 12.79
C ALA A 176 -15.87 15.62 12.94
N LEU A 177 -15.38 15.05 11.83
CA LEU A 177 -14.25 14.12 11.83
C LEU A 177 -12.95 14.76 12.32
N ASP A 178 -12.68 16.01 11.96
CA ASP A 178 -11.46 16.72 12.32
C ASP A 178 -11.49 17.26 13.77
N ASN A 179 -12.69 17.37 14.35
CA ASN A 179 -12.89 17.80 15.74
C ASN A 179 -12.99 16.64 16.75
N MET A 180 -12.80 15.38 16.31
CA MET A 180 -12.88 14.15 17.12
C MET A 180 -11.57 13.38 17.21
#